data_AF-A0A0A9FIQ8-F1
#
_entry.id   AF-A0A0A9FIQ8-F1
#
_cell.length_a   1.000
_cell.length_b   1.000
_cell.length_c   1.000
_cell.angle_alpha   90.00
_cell.angle_beta   90.00
_cell.angle_gamma   90.00
#
_symmetry.space_group_name_H-M   'P 1'
#
loop_
_entity.id
_entity.type
_entity.pdbx_description
1 polymer ?
#
loop_
_entity_poly.entity_id
_entity_poly.type
_entity_poly.pdbx_seq_one_letter_code
_entity_poly.pdbx_strand_id
1 'polypeptide(L)'
;MLLISFLETASKEAMEDALASLQKLISRCSSFIVQATFGCCLNHMDNEYSHAAVIRFPSSDDFKLFRESIEYKNTWASKFHPIVERSLQLHFTVDPVGNQLM
;
A
#
# COMPACT_ATOMS: atom_id res chain seq x y z
N MET A 1 -3.84 -2.88 5.23
CA MET A 1 -3.11 -1.63 5.53
C MET A 1 -1.62 -1.90 5.37
N LEU A 2 -0.91 -0.99 4.72
CA LEU A 2 0.54 -0.99 4.57
C LEU A 2 1.07 0.31 5.18
N LEU A 3 2.01 0.21 6.10
CA LEU A 3 2.75 1.34 6.66
C LEU A 3 4.20 1.22 6.21
N ILE A 4 4.81 2.34 5.81
CA ILE A 4 6.19 2.37 5.36
C ILE A 4 6.94 3.57 5.95
N SER A 5 8.21 3.35 6.23
CA SER A 5 9.23 4.39 6.40
C SER A 5 10.26 4.22 5.30
N PHE A 6 10.69 5.34 4.72
CA PHE A 6 11.77 5.36 3.73
C PHE A 6 13.10 5.63 4.42
N LEU A 7 14.19 5.15 3.85
CA LEU A 7 15.54 5.47 4.29
C LEU A 7 15.75 7.00 4.23
N GLU A 8 16.45 7.56 5.21
CA GLU A 8 16.82 8.98 5.20
C GLU A 8 17.65 9.37 3.96
N THR A 9 18.36 8.40 3.39
CA THR A 9 19.18 8.55 2.17
C THR A 9 18.39 8.38 0.88
N ALA A 10 17.11 7.99 0.94
CA ALA A 10 16.28 7.83 -0.25
C ALA A 10 16.04 9.20 -0.90
N SER A 11 16.26 9.29 -2.22
CA SER A 11 15.97 10.51 -2.96
C SER A 11 14.46 10.72 -3.09
N LYS A 12 14.04 11.98 -3.16
CA LYS A 12 12.63 12.35 -3.35
C LYS A 12 12.07 11.75 -4.64
N GLU A 13 12.87 11.74 -5.71
CA GLU A 13 12.49 11.20 -7.01
C GLU A 13 12.24 9.69 -6.94
N ALA A 14 13.08 8.94 -6.21
CA ALA A 14 12.90 7.51 -6.01
C ALA A 14 11.62 7.20 -5.22
N MET A 15 11.32 8.01 -4.20
CA MET A 15 10.08 7.92 -3.43
C MET A 15 8.85 8.19 -4.30
N GLU A 16 8.86 9.30 -5.06
CA GLU A 16 7.76 9.67 -5.95
C GLU A 16 7.53 8.62 -7.04
N ASP A 17 8.60 8.07 -7.64
CA ASP A 17 8.52 7.00 -8.63
C ASP A 17 7.97 5.69 -8.04
N ALA A 18 8.33 5.34 -6.80
CA ALA A 18 7.77 4.18 -6.11
C ALA A 18 6.26 4.35 -5.84
N LEU A 19 5.86 5.52 -5.34
CA LEU A 19 4.45 5.85 -5.10
C LEU A 19 3.63 5.86 -6.41
N ALA A 20 4.17 6.47 -7.47
CA ALA A 20 3.54 6.48 -8.80
C ALA A 20 3.42 5.06 -9.39
N SER A 21 4.44 4.22 -9.19
CA SER A 21 4.42 2.80 -9.61
C SER A 21 3.32 2.02 -8.88
N LEU A 22 3.15 2.25 -7.58
CA LEU A 22 2.08 1.63 -6.80
C LEU A 22 0.70 2.10 -7.25
N GLN A 23 0.52 3.40 -7.50
CA GLN A 23 -0.73 3.95 -8.00
C GLN A 23 -1.08 3.38 -9.39
N LYS A 24 -0.09 3.25 -10.28
CA LYS A 24 -0.26 2.62 -11.59
C LYS A 24 -0.64 1.15 -11.49
N LEU A 25 -0.02 0.40 -10.58
CA LEU A 25 -0.36 -1.00 -10.32
C LEU A 25 -1.83 -1.14 -9.89
N ILE A 26 -2.27 -0.30 -8.95
CA ILE A 26 -3.64 -0.31 -8.45
C ILE A 26 -4.63 0.03 -9.53
N SER A 27 -4.33 1.03 -10.37
CA SER A 27 -5.16 1.37 -11.51
C SER A 27 -5.29 0.21 -12.50
N ARG A 28 -4.26 -0.62 -12.66
CA ARG A 28 -4.29 -1.82 -13.52
C ARG A 28 -5.06 -2.98 -12.88
N CYS A 29 -5.06 -3.06 -11.55
CA CYS A 29 -5.77 -4.08 -10.78
C CYS A 29 -7.16 -3.62 -10.33
N SER A 30 -7.76 -2.62 -10.99
CA SER A 30 -9.04 -2.03 -10.60
C SER A 30 -10.20 -3.02 -10.56
N SER A 31 -10.12 -4.12 -11.31
CA SER A 31 -11.11 -5.21 -11.26
C SER A 31 -11.16 -5.95 -9.93
N PHE A 32 -10.07 -5.91 -9.14
CA PHE A 32 -9.92 -6.63 -7.87
C PHE A 32 -9.95 -5.69 -6.66
N ILE A 33 -10.03 -4.37 -6.88
CA ILE A 33 -9.85 -3.37 -5.83
C ILE A 33 -11.13 -2.52 -5.75
N VAL A 34 -11.75 -2.51 -4.58
CA VAL A 34 -12.92 -1.67 -4.29
C VAL A 34 -12.50 -0.23 -4.07
N GLN A 35 -11.42 -0.03 -3.30
CA GLN A 35 -10.94 1.28 -2.92
C GLN A 35 -9.46 1.20 -2.58
N ALA A 36 -8.67 2.19 -2.97
CA ALA A 36 -7.29 2.32 -2.56
C ALA A 36 -6.97 3.77 -2.24
N THR A 37 -6.29 3.99 -1.11
CA THR A 37 -5.89 5.31 -0.63
C THR A 37 -4.47 5.27 -0.09
N PHE A 38 -3.71 6.33 -0.35
CA PHE A 38 -2.30 6.48 0.02
C PHE A 38 -2.10 7.88 0.57
N GLY A 39 -1.25 8.02 1.58
CA GLY A 39 -0.94 9.33 2.15
C GLY A 39 0.31 9.31 2.99
N CYS A 40 0.81 10.52 3.28
CA CYS A 40 1.87 10.75 4.25
C CYS A 40 1.28 11.02 5.63
N CYS A 41 1.99 10.61 6.66
CA CYS A 41 1.69 10.93 8.05
C CYS A 41 2.07 12.40 8.32
N LEU A 42 1.11 13.22 8.76
CA LEU A 42 1.34 14.64 9.05
C LEU A 42 2.05 14.89 10.39
N ASN A 43 1.99 13.92 11.30
CA ASN A 43 2.56 14.03 12.64
C ASN A 43 4.03 13.57 12.62
N HIS A 44 4.95 14.52 12.82
CA HIS A 44 6.40 14.29 12.88
C HIS A 44 6.93 13.84 14.25
N MET A 45 6.08 13.73 15.27
CA MET A 45 6.50 13.34 16.62
C MET A 45 6.51 11.80 16.71
N ASP A 46 7.68 11.18 16.76
CA ASP A 46 7.95 9.77 17.09
C ASP A 46 7.21 8.68 16.29
N ASN A 47 6.68 8.99 15.10
CA ASN A 47 6.08 7.96 14.26
C ASN A 47 7.15 7.16 13.51
N GLU A 48 7.22 5.85 13.79
CA GLU A 48 8.10 4.90 13.11
C GLU A 48 7.79 4.72 11.61
N TYR A 49 6.69 5.29 11.13
CA TYR A 49 6.21 5.18 9.75
C TYR A 49 5.82 6.56 9.20
N SER A 50 6.30 6.86 8.00
CA SER A 50 6.08 8.15 7.33
C SER A 50 4.92 8.13 6.34
N HIS A 51 4.53 6.97 5.82
CA HIS A 51 3.45 6.84 4.86
C HIS A 51 2.54 5.64 5.17
N ALA A 52 1.28 5.78 4.75
CA ALA A 52 0.26 4.77 4.91
C ALA A 52 -0.51 4.52 3.61
N ALA A 53 -0.94 3.27 3.45
CA ALA A 53 -1.69 2.77 2.32
C ALA A 53 -2.81 1.85 2.80
N VAL A 54 -4.03 2.08 2.33
CA VAL A 54 -5.18 1.22 2.60
C VAL A 54 -5.79 0.82 1.27
N ILE A 55 -5.81 -0.49 1.01
CA ILE A 55 -6.44 -1.10 -0.16
C ILE A 55 -7.53 -2.04 0.33
N ARG A 56 -8.74 -1.88 -0.19
CA ARG A 56 -9.91 -2.71 0.07
C ARG A 56 -10.14 -3.62 -1.12
N PHE A 57 -10.34 -4.89 -0.84
CA PHE A 57 -10.61 -5.95 -1.82
C PHE A 57 -12.03 -6.49 -1.57
N PRO A 58 -12.74 -6.95 -2.61
CA PRO A 58 -14.06 -7.55 -2.46
C PRO A 58 -14.03 -8.85 -1.65
N SER A 59 -12.95 -9.61 -1.77
CA SER A 59 -12.75 -10.88 -1.08
C SER A 59 -11.29 -11.08 -0.63
N SER A 60 -11.09 -12.05 0.26
CA SER A 60 -9.73 -12.48 0.63
C SER A 60 -8.98 -13.10 -0.55
N ASP A 61 -9.66 -13.69 -1.53
CA ASP A 61 -9.01 -14.34 -2.66
C ASP A 61 -8.53 -13.30 -3.69
N ASP A 62 -9.29 -12.23 -3.92
CA ASP A 62 -8.84 -11.08 -4.71
C ASP A 62 -7.59 -10.44 -4.11
N PHE A 63 -7.56 -10.31 -2.77
CA PHE A 63 -6.37 -9.85 -2.06
C PHE A 63 -5.16 -10.75 -2.32
N LYS A 64 -5.32 -12.09 -2.22
CA LYS A 64 -4.23 -13.04 -2.48
C LYS A 64 -3.73 -12.93 -3.91
N LEU A 65 -4.65 -12.89 -4.90
CA LEU A 65 -4.31 -12.73 -6.32
C LEU A 65 -3.48 -11.47 -6.55
N PHE A 66 -3.88 -10.34 -5.97
CA PHE A 66 -3.13 -9.10 -6.04
C PHE A 66 -1.72 -9.24 -5.44
N ARG A 67 -1.60 -9.80 -4.23
CA ARG A 67 -0.32 -9.97 -3.52
C ARG A 67 0.62 -10.97 -4.19
N GLU A 68 0.06 -11.99 -4.83
CA GLU A 68 0.82 -13.03 -5.52
C GLU A 68 1.19 -12.66 -6.95
N SER A 69 0.57 -11.62 -7.51
CA SER A 69 0.84 -11.12 -8.85
C SER A 69 2.33 -10.79 -9.05
N ILE A 70 2.81 -11.06 -10.26
CA ILE A 70 4.19 -10.79 -10.62
C ILE A 70 4.45 -9.28 -10.67
N GLU A 71 3.45 -8.49 -11.03
CA GLU A 71 3.52 -7.04 -11.06
C GLU A 71 3.71 -6.46 -9.66
N TYR A 72 2.92 -6.89 -8.66
CA TYR A 72 3.10 -6.43 -7.28
C TYR A 72 4.48 -6.80 -6.75
N LYS A 73 4.88 -8.07 -6.93
CA LYS A 73 6.19 -8.57 -6.47
C LYS A 73 7.34 -7.81 -7.12
N ASN A 74 7.27 -7.55 -8.43
CA ASN A 74 8.31 -6.82 -9.16
C ASN A 74 8.35 -5.35 -8.76
N THR A 75 7.20 -4.67 -8.63
CA THR A 75 7.16 -3.28 -8.14
C THR A 75 7.74 -3.19 -6.73
N TRP A 76 7.40 -4.12 -5.85
CA TRP A 76 7.92 -4.13 -4.49
C TRP A 76 9.43 -4.40 -4.45
N ALA A 77 9.94 -5.36 -5.24
CA ALA A 77 11.36 -5.69 -5.31
C ALA A 77 12.22 -4.58 -5.95
N SER A 78 11.71 -3.94 -7.01
CA SER A 78 12.49 -2.95 -7.77
C SER A 78 12.37 -1.52 -7.25
N LYS A 79 11.21 -1.12 -6.73
CA LYS A 79 10.93 0.26 -6.36
C LYS A 79 10.92 0.50 -4.86
N PHE A 80 10.41 -0.44 -4.07
CA PHE A 80 10.25 -0.24 -2.62
C PHE A 80 11.42 -0.80 -1.81
N HIS A 81 11.83 -2.05 -2.05
CA HIS A 81 12.96 -2.67 -1.33
C HIS A 81 14.23 -1.81 -1.23
N PRO A 82 14.66 -1.06 -2.28
CA PRO A 82 15.89 -0.28 -2.21
C PRO A 82 15.80 0.97 -1.33
N ILE A 83 14.59 1.47 -1.06
CA ILE A 83 14.38 2.77 -0.42
C ILE A 83 13.57 2.68 0.88
N VAL A 84 12.95 1.54 1.18
CA VAL A 84 12.16 1.33 2.39
C VAL A 84 13.08 0.89 3.52
N GLU A 85 13.05 1.63 4.63
CA GLU A 85 13.74 1.27 5.87
C GLU A 85 12.90 0.28 6.69
N ARG A 86 11.61 0.59 6.84
CA ARG A 86 10.67 -0.21 7.63
C ARG A 86 9.36 -0.35 6.87
N SER A 87 8.76 -1.53 6.95
CA SER A 87 7.40 -1.72 6.47
C SER A 87 6.61 -2.62 7.40
N LEU A 88 5.32 -2.34 7.54
CA LEU A 88 4.37 -3.16 8.26
C LEU A 88 3.15 -3.41 7.37
N GLN A 89 2.82 -4.68 7.20
CA GLN A 89 1.66 -5.12 6.43
C GLN A 89 0.66 -5.75 7.40
N LEU A 90 -0.53 -5.17 7.46
CA LEU A 90 -1.63 -5.61 8.31
C LEU A 90 -2.82 -5.94 7.43
N HIS A 91 -3.33 -7.16 7.56
CA HIS A 91 -4.50 -7.64 6.82
C HIS A 91 -5.59 -7.98 7.82
N PHE A 92 -6.77 -7.40 7.61
CA PHE A 92 -7.92 -7.62 8.47
C PHE A 92 -9.18 -7.64 7.60
N THR A 93 -10.12 -8.50 7.98
CA THR A 93 -11.48 -8.48 7.45
C THR A 93 -12.27 -7.46 8.23
N VAL A 94 -13.08 -6.66 7.53
CA VAL A 94 -14.01 -5.74 8.19
C VAL A 94 -15.39 -6.33 8.04
N ASP A 95 -15.95 -6.82 9.13
CA ASP A 95 -17.37 -7.14 9.18
C ASP A 95 -18.15 -5.82 9.29
N PRO A 96 -19.13 -5.56 8.42
CA PRO A 96 -19.96 -4.38 8.55
C PRO A 96 -20.70 -4.44 9.88
N VAL A 97 -20.53 -3.39 10.70
CA VAL A 97 -21.32 -3.24 11.92
C VAL A 97 -22.66 -2.64 11.49
N GLY A 98 -23.67 -3.50 11.32
CA GLY A 98 -25.03 -3.11 10.94
C GLY A 98 -25.54 -3.84 9.69
N ASN A 99 -26.87 -3.98 9.58
CA ASN A 99 -27.53 -4.74 8.51
C ASN A 99 -27.89 -3.87 7.29
N GLN A 100 -27.49 -2.59 7.27
CA GLN A 100 -27.86 -1.65 6.23
C GLN A 100 -26.59 -1.10 5.56
N LEU A 101 -26.54 -1.24 4.23
CA LEU A 101 -25.62 -0.49 3.38
C LEU A 101 -26.08 0.98 3.39
N MET A 102 -25.20 1.89 3.81
CA MET A 102 -25.38 3.33 3.59
C MET A 102 -25.16 3.67 2.11
#